data_AF-A0A0G4FGJ1-F1
#
_entry.id   AF-A0A0G4FGJ1-F1
#
_cell.length_a   1.000
_cell.length_b   1.000
_cell.length_c   1.000
_cell.angle_alpha   90.00
_cell.angle_beta   90.00
_cell.angle_gamma   90.00
#
_symmetry.space_group_name_H-M   'P 1'
#
loop_
_entity.id
_entity.type
_entity.pdbx_description
1 polymer ?
#
loop_
_entity_poly.entity_id
_entity_poly.type
_entity_poly.pdbx_seq_one_letter_code
_entity_poly.pdbx_strand_id
1 'polypeptide(L)'
;MWGDRRVAIKRAKRELEDVLGKEGLKDRVLQEADALARLQHPHVVKLLGVCYGRKIPFLVMGEDTTTDRTLHAVPSAEYYEDSLDKCLKKLRQRAGEVPEHLQYKYAKQICEGLIHAHSHGIGHRDLKPDNVLLDNDGNVKLSDFGLAWVMPDQRSHLSFIEFGEKTQIMYLSERPIGSVVPAGTPVYASPEALTERPKLELKSDIWSVGLIFAEIFGASPPFAGLSKGQIKQKIYDNKETPPIPQSAPVNVKQAIQSCFAFNAKSRPSAQENDIFDAAKAGDTQDVRSLIARDGKDILDKRNTFKMTPFLVAAQEGHVSVMKVIHESKPDVLQQTADDKKNALHLAAYDGHVAAVNQLLEWNPELIDAADKFGKTPFFFAAGIGHVEVMEVLYAKGGEELLTQKDEDNRTALHWAVWGAARHGNSAAVSQLLEWGGGALVDIKDNEGKTPWDMAEEEPEIIEIMAKYKR
;
A
#
# COMPACT_ATOMS: atom_id res chain seq x y z
N MET A 1 29.20 -22.76 14.30
CA MET A 1 28.72 -23.74 13.30
C MET A 1 27.49 -24.43 13.86
N TRP A 2 26.44 -24.59 13.06
CA TRP A 2 25.30 -25.46 13.33
C TRP A 2 25.29 -26.53 12.23
N GLY A 3 25.79 -27.74 12.56
CA GLY A 3 26.18 -28.70 11.54
C GLY A 3 27.39 -28.18 10.73
N ASP A 4 27.28 -28.24 9.41
CA ASP A 4 28.21 -27.66 8.43
C ASP A 4 27.95 -26.17 8.13
N ARG A 5 26.90 -25.58 8.71
CA ARG A 5 26.48 -24.20 8.45
C ARG A 5 27.13 -23.19 9.39
N ARG A 6 27.60 -22.06 8.85
CA ARG A 6 27.92 -20.88 9.66
C ARG A 6 26.62 -20.19 10.07
N VAL A 7 26.56 -19.77 11.33
CA VAL A 7 25.39 -19.09 11.90
C VAL A 7 25.85 -17.96 12.80
N ALA A 8 25.09 -16.88 12.85
CA ALA A 8 25.25 -15.82 13.81
C ALA A 8 24.47 -16.17 15.09
N ILE A 9 25.09 -15.95 16.25
CA ILE A 9 24.45 -16.19 17.54
C ILE A 9 24.26 -14.84 18.24
N LYS A 10 23.01 -14.45 18.45
CA LYS A 10 22.67 -13.24 19.21
C LYS A 10 22.32 -13.60 20.64
N ARG A 11 23.17 -13.17 21.57
CA ARG A 11 22.95 -13.31 23.02
C ARG A 11 22.40 -12.00 23.59
N ALA A 12 21.53 -12.12 24.59
CA ALA A 12 21.09 -10.95 25.37
C ALA A 12 22.30 -10.22 26.00
N LYS A 13 22.27 -8.88 25.97
CA LYS A 13 23.30 -8.05 26.62
C LYS A 13 23.14 -8.18 28.14
N ARG A 14 24.19 -8.67 28.83
CA ARG A 14 24.15 -8.89 30.29
C ARG A 14 23.88 -7.63 31.09
N GLU A 15 24.31 -6.48 30.59
CA GLU A 15 24.08 -5.16 31.21
C GLU A 15 22.59 -4.82 31.36
N LEU A 16 21.72 -5.43 30.55
CA LEU A 16 20.27 -5.25 30.66
C LEU A 16 19.64 -6.16 31.74
N GLU A 17 20.40 -7.13 32.28
CA GLU A 17 19.91 -8.01 33.34
C GLU A 17 19.68 -7.22 34.63
N ASP A 18 20.54 -6.24 34.91
CA ASP A 18 20.43 -5.36 36.08
C ASP A 18 19.18 -4.46 36.03
N VAL A 19 18.67 -4.19 34.82
CA VAL A 19 17.52 -3.29 34.59
C VAL A 19 16.21 -4.06 34.43
N LEU A 20 16.23 -5.17 33.68
CA LEU A 20 15.02 -5.92 33.29
C LEU A 20 14.83 -7.22 34.10
N GLY A 21 15.87 -7.67 34.81
CA GLY A 21 15.91 -9.00 35.38
C GLY A 21 16.01 -10.10 34.32
N LYS A 22 16.15 -11.36 34.79
CA LYS A 22 16.28 -12.53 33.90
C LYS A 22 15.03 -12.83 33.09
N GLU A 23 13.85 -12.75 33.70
CA GLU A 23 12.58 -12.98 32.98
C GLU A 23 12.31 -11.87 31.96
N GLY A 24 12.53 -10.59 32.30
CA GLY A 24 12.39 -9.50 31.33
C GLY A 24 13.36 -9.58 30.15
N LEU A 25 14.58 -10.08 30.38
CA LEU A 25 15.53 -10.37 29.30
C LEU A 25 15.07 -11.54 28.42
N LYS A 26 14.52 -12.59 29.02
CA LYS A 26 13.96 -13.73 28.28
C LYS A 26 12.77 -13.29 27.43
N ASP A 27 11.85 -12.51 27.98
CA ASP A 27 10.70 -11.97 27.25
C ASP A 27 11.15 -11.14 26.05
N ARG A 28 12.20 -10.31 26.22
CA ARG A 28 12.75 -9.51 25.12
C ARG A 28 13.34 -10.37 23.99
N VAL A 29 14.06 -11.44 24.33
CA VAL A 29 14.61 -12.37 23.33
C VAL A 29 13.48 -13.10 22.60
N LEU A 30 12.43 -13.52 23.31
CA LEU A 30 11.29 -14.21 22.71
C LEU A 30 10.44 -13.27 21.86
N GLN A 31 10.28 -12.01 22.25
CA GLN A 31 9.61 -10.98 21.44
C GLN A 31 10.35 -10.75 20.12
N GLU A 32 11.68 -10.67 20.16
CA GLU A 32 12.48 -10.57 18.94
C GLU A 32 12.32 -11.82 18.07
N ALA A 33 12.32 -13.01 18.68
CA ALA A 33 12.12 -14.26 17.98
C ALA A 33 10.75 -14.32 17.28
N ASP A 34 9.67 -13.93 17.96
CA ASP A 34 8.31 -13.92 17.39
C ASP A 34 8.22 -12.95 16.22
N ALA A 35 8.77 -11.75 16.34
CA ALA A 35 8.82 -10.78 15.24
C ALA A 35 9.58 -11.34 14.03
N LEU A 36 10.79 -11.88 14.24
CA LEU A 36 11.60 -12.45 13.16
C LEU A 36 10.99 -13.72 12.55
N ALA A 37 10.28 -14.54 13.33
CA ALA A 37 9.61 -15.73 12.84
C ALA A 37 8.47 -15.41 11.85
N ARG A 38 7.85 -14.22 12.00
CA ARG A 38 6.82 -13.71 11.08
C ARG A 38 7.40 -13.07 9.82
N LEU A 39 8.71 -12.80 9.79
CA LEU A 39 9.36 -12.05 8.73
C LEU A 39 10.31 -12.93 7.92
N GLN A 40 9.85 -13.36 6.75
CA GLN A 40 10.68 -14.03 5.76
C GLN A 40 10.86 -13.14 4.52
N HIS A 41 12.02 -12.48 4.41
CA HIS A 41 12.32 -11.58 3.31
C HIS A 41 13.84 -11.50 3.06
N PRO A 42 14.34 -11.37 1.81
CA PRO A 42 15.77 -11.29 1.51
C PRO A 42 16.52 -10.16 2.24
N HIS A 43 15.80 -9.09 2.62
CA HIS A 43 16.36 -7.92 3.31
C HIS A 43 16.04 -7.85 4.81
N VAL A 44 15.62 -8.96 5.42
CA VAL A 44 15.44 -9.10 6.87
C VAL A 44 16.28 -10.29 7.35
N VAL A 45 16.95 -10.15 8.49
CA VAL A 45 17.71 -11.25 9.09
C VAL A 45 16.80 -12.44 9.34
N LYS A 46 17.17 -13.61 8.78
CA LYS A 46 16.40 -14.83 8.98
C LYS A 46 16.75 -15.49 10.31
N LEU A 47 15.71 -15.76 11.10
CA LEU A 47 15.79 -16.57 12.32
C LEU A 47 15.77 -18.06 11.94
N LEU A 48 16.81 -18.79 12.32
CA LEU A 48 16.89 -20.24 12.14
C LEU A 48 16.35 -21.00 13.36
N GLY A 49 16.38 -20.37 14.54
CA GLY A 49 15.78 -20.93 15.74
C GLY A 49 16.17 -20.20 17.01
N VAL A 50 15.53 -20.62 18.12
CA VAL A 50 15.81 -20.13 19.47
C VAL A 50 16.41 -21.27 20.28
N CYS A 51 17.56 -21.03 20.90
CA CYS A 51 18.18 -22.03 21.77
C CYS A 51 17.93 -21.69 23.23
N TYR A 52 17.27 -22.61 23.93
CA TYR A 52 16.99 -22.51 25.36
C TYR A 52 18.15 -23.10 26.16
N GLY A 53 19.04 -22.24 26.67
CA GLY A 53 20.08 -22.63 27.63
C GLY A 53 19.59 -22.56 29.09
N ARG A 54 20.42 -22.99 30.05
CA ARG A 54 20.14 -22.96 31.51
C ARG A 54 20.02 -21.54 32.12
N LYS A 55 20.07 -20.47 31.33
CA LYS A 55 20.04 -19.07 31.81
C LYS A 55 19.01 -18.25 31.03
N ILE A 56 19.40 -17.72 29.88
CA ILE A 56 18.60 -16.84 29.02
C ILE A 56 18.69 -17.41 27.59
N PRO A 57 17.57 -17.50 26.85
CA PRO A 57 17.59 -17.96 25.47
C PRO A 57 18.49 -17.08 24.59
N PHE A 58 18.95 -17.65 23.48
CA PHE A 58 19.67 -16.90 22.45
C PHE A 58 19.15 -17.25 21.07
N LEU A 59 19.24 -16.28 20.15
CA LEU A 59 18.77 -16.43 18.78
C LEU A 59 19.89 -16.99 17.92
N VAL A 60 19.53 -17.89 17.01
CA VAL A 60 20.40 -18.40 15.97
C VAL A 60 19.88 -17.89 14.63
N MET A 61 20.73 -17.16 13.93
CA MET A 61 20.37 -16.43 12.70
C MET A 61 21.31 -16.84 11.57
N GLY A 62 20.83 -16.80 10.34
CA GLY A 62 21.59 -17.19 9.15
C GLY A 62 20.67 -17.42 7.96
N GLU A 63 21.21 -17.84 6.83
CA GLU A 63 20.48 -17.98 5.57
C GLU A 63 20.20 -19.43 5.17
N ASP A 64 19.29 -19.63 4.22
CA ASP A 64 18.96 -20.95 3.67
C ASP A 64 19.87 -21.25 2.47
N THR A 65 20.78 -22.20 2.61
CA THR A 65 21.64 -22.67 1.50
C THR A 65 20.95 -23.79 0.70
N THR A 66 19.62 -23.77 0.56
CA THR A 66 18.86 -24.89 -0.02
C THR A 66 18.64 -24.81 -1.53
N THR A 67 19.19 -23.83 -2.23
CA THR A 67 19.29 -23.89 -3.70
C THR A 67 20.60 -24.55 -4.12
N ASP A 68 20.45 -25.79 -4.57
CA ASP A 68 21.35 -26.53 -5.46
C ASP A 68 22.36 -27.49 -4.80
N ARG A 69 21.90 -28.74 -4.58
CA ARG A 69 22.78 -29.90 -4.33
C ARG A 69 23.45 -30.43 -5.61
N THR A 70 23.26 -29.78 -6.76
CA THR A 70 23.72 -30.25 -8.06
C THR A 70 24.62 -29.23 -8.76
N LEU A 71 25.75 -28.87 -8.17
CA LEU A 71 27.01 -28.52 -8.86
C LEU A 71 28.07 -28.24 -7.81
N HIS A 72 29.34 -28.43 -8.15
CA HIS A 72 30.53 -28.22 -7.32
C HIS A 72 30.77 -26.75 -6.93
N ALA A 73 29.74 -26.03 -6.49
CA ALA A 73 29.90 -24.70 -5.89
C ALA A 73 30.45 -24.86 -4.48
N VAL A 74 31.64 -24.32 -4.26
CA VAL A 74 32.16 -24.02 -2.91
C VAL A 74 31.04 -23.28 -2.17
N PRO A 75 30.60 -23.71 -0.97
CA PRO A 75 29.59 -22.97 -0.24
C PRO A 75 30.19 -21.63 0.16
N SER A 76 29.92 -20.58 -0.61
CA SER A 76 30.04 -19.20 -0.16
C SER A 76 28.97 -19.05 0.92
N ALA A 77 29.32 -19.40 2.15
CA ALA A 77 28.46 -19.19 3.29
C ALA A 77 28.26 -17.66 3.44
N GLU A 78 27.17 -17.15 2.87
CA GLU A 78 26.68 -15.78 3.01
C GLU A 78 26.57 -15.50 4.52
N TYR A 79 27.42 -14.59 5.00
CA TYR A 79 27.54 -14.19 6.40
C TYR A 79 27.48 -12.67 6.47
N TYR A 80 27.03 -12.12 7.61
CA TYR A 80 27.01 -10.68 7.84
C TYR A 80 28.43 -10.15 8.07
N GLU A 81 29.01 -9.40 7.14
CA GLU A 81 30.37 -8.84 7.28
C GLU A 81 30.47 -7.90 8.48
N ASP A 82 29.58 -6.91 8.55
CA ASP A 82 29.53 -5.90 9.60
C ASP A 82 28.20 -5.13 9.56
N SER A 83 27.99 -4.22 10.52
CA SER A 83 26.89 -3.26 10.46
C SER A 83 27.12 -2.19 9.39
N LEU A 84 26.03 -1.62 8.87
CA LEU A 84 26.06 -0.52 7.92
C LEU A 84 26.87 0.65 8.47
N ASP A 85 26.75 0.99 9.76
CA ASP A 85 27.58 2.03 10.42
C ASP A 85 29.08 1.83 10.15
N LYS A 86 29.60 0.63 10.42
CA LYS A 86 31.02 0.31 10.24
C LYS A 86 31.41 0.28 8.77
N CYS A 87 30.54 -0.24 7.91
CA CYS A 87 30.78 -0.29 6.46
C CYS A 87 30.84 1.12 5.87
N LEU A 88 29.92 2.03 6.23
CA LEU A 88 29.96 3.43 5.82
C LEU A 88 31.25 4.12 6.29
N LYS A 89 31.70 3.89 7.53
CA LYS A 89 32.98 4.41 8.04
C LYS A 89 34.18 3.89 7.22
N LYS A 90 34.24 2.59 6.93
CA LYS A 90 35.31 1.98 6.12
C LYS A 90 35.32 2.52 4.69
N LEU A 91 34.14 2.67 4.06
CA LEU A 91 34.02 3.21 2.70
C LEU A 91 34.50 4.65 2.62
N ARG A 92 34.07 5.51 3.55
CA ARG A 92 34.53 6.91 3.62
C ARG A 92 36.03 7.02 3.86
N GLN A 93 36.60 6.16 4.71
CA GLN A 93 38.06 6.12 4.92
C GLN A 93 38.84 5.75 3.66
N ARG A 94 38.28 4.90 2.79
CA ARG A 94 38.95 4.41 1.57
C ARG A 94 38.73 5.31 0.36
N ALA A 95 37.51 5.79 0.16
CA ALA A 95 37.06 6.45 -1.07
C ALA A 95 36.66 7.93 -0.85
N GLY A 96 36.75 8.45 0.37
CA GLY A 96 36.28 9.79 0.75
C GLY A 96 34.77 9.84 0.96
N GLU A 97 34.01 9.21 0.07
CA GLU A 97 32.55 9.11 0.13
C GLU A 97 32.05 7.69 -0.16
N VAL A 98 30.75 7.46 0.05
CA VAL A 98 30.10 6.20 -0.31
C VAL A 98 29.79 6.24 -1.80
N PRO A 99 30.21 5.26 -2.62
CA PRO A 99 29.89 5.23 -4.04
C PRO A 99 28.38 5.32 -4.32
N GLU A 100 27.99 6.15 -5.29
CA GLU A 100 26.58 6.44 -5.62
C GLU A 100 25.72 5.18 -5.79
N HIS A 101 26.19 4.21 -6.59
CA HIS A 101 25.47 2.96 -6.80
C HIS A 101 25.20 2.17 -5.50
N LEU A 102 26.11 2.25 -4.52
CA LEU A 102 25.90 1.63 -3.20
C LEU A 102 24.94 2.44 -2.34
N GLN A 103 24.97 3.78 -2.43
CA GLN A 103 24.02 4.63 -1.71
C GLN A 103 22.57 4.25 -2.05
N TYR A 104 22.26 4.18 -3.35
CA TYR A 104 20.94 3.79 -3.83
C TYR A 104 20.63 2.31 -3.56
N LYS A 105 21.60 1.41 -3.71
CA LYS A 105 21.42 -0.02 -3.35
C LYS A 105 20.99 -0.15 -1.89
N TYR A 106 21.70 0.48 -0.96
CA TYR A 106 21.40 0.38 0.47
C TYR A 106 20.05 1.02 0.81
N ALA A 107 19.79 2.24 0.30
CA ALA A 107 18.52 2.92 0.54
C ALA A 107 17.32 2.08 0.08
N LYS A 108 17.40 1.52 -1.13
CA LYS A 108 16.35 0.67 -1.71
C LYS A 108 16.10 -0.59 -0.88
N GLN A 109 17.16 -1.35 -0.58
CA GLN A 109 17.01 -2.61 0.14
C GLN A 109 16.55 -2.42 1.60
N ILE A 110 16.91 -1.29 2.24
CA ILE A 110 16.35 -0.90 3.55
C ILE A 110 14.83 -0.70 3.44
N CYS A 111 14.37 0.05 2.43
CA CYS A 111 12.94 0.23 2.19
C CYS A 111 12.25 -1.11 1.91
N GLU A 112 12.78 -1.97 1.04
CA GLU A 112 12.20 -3.29 0.73
C GLU A 112 12.03 -4.16 1.99
N GLY A 113 13.05 -4.22 2.86
CA GLY A 113 12.95 -4.92 4.15
C GLY A 113 11.90 -4.30 5.07
N LEU A 114 11.79 -2.97 5.10
CA LEU A 114 10.85 -2.26 5.96
C LEU A 114 9.40 -2.36 5.46
N ILE A 115 9.19 -2.35 4.14
CA ILE A 115 7.89 -2.61 3.50
C ILE A 115 7.35 -3.95 3.98
N HIS A 116 8.17 -5.00 3.92
CA HIS A 116 7.78 -6.33 4.36
C HIS A 116 7.45 -6.38 5.85
N ALA A 117 8.22 -5.68 6.69
CA ALA A 117 7.90 -5.58 8.12
C ALA A 117 6.57 -4.85 8.37
N HIS A 118 6.37 -3.71 7.72
CA HIS A 118 5.16 -2.89 7.87
C HIS A 118 3.91 -3.60 7.34
N SER A 119 4.01 -4.38 6.25
CA SER A 119 2.89 -5.16 5.72
C SER A 119 2.42 -6.28 6.66
N HIS A 120 3.28 -6.72 7.58
CA HIS A 120 2.94 -7.68 8.64
C HIS A 120 2.53 -6.98 9.95
N GLY A 121 2.32 -5.66 9.92
CA GLY A 121 1.98 -4.87 11.11
C GLY A 121 3.13 -4.78 12.12
N ILE A 122 4.39 -4.97 11.70
CA ILE A 122 5.55 -4.97 12.58
C ILE A 122 6.32 -3.66 12.42
N GLY A 123 6.31 -2.82 13.45
CA GLY A 123 7.17 -1.64 13.53
C GLY A 123 8.49 -1.97 14.22
N HIS A 124 9.62 -1.56 13.65
CA HIS A 124 10.96 -1.92 14.13
C HIS A 124 11.38 -1.17 15.40
N ARG A 125 11.09 0.14 15.50
CA ARG A 125 11.27 1.03 16.67
C ARG A 125 12.70 1.34 17.16
N ASP A 126 13.72 0.75 16.55
CA ASP A 126 15.14 1.07 16.82
C ASP A 126 15.96 0.92 15.54
N LEU A 127 15.42 1.40 14.41
CA LEU A 127 16.19 1.48 13.17
C LEU A 127 17.33 2.47 13.32
N LYS A 128 18.54 2.00 13.02
CA LYS A 128 19.79 2.76 13.00
C LYS A 128 20.81 2.00 12.17
N PRO A 129 21.89 2.65 11.69
CA PRO A 129 22.92 1.99 10.91
C PRO A 129 23.58 0.77 11.61
N ASP A 130 23.62 0.71 12.95
CA ASP A 130 24.11 -0.47 13.68
C ASP A 130 23.20 -1.70 13.56
N ASN A 131 21.90 -1.49 13.37
CA ASN A 131 20.88 -2.54 13.29
C ASN A 131 20.59 -2.95 11.84
N VAL A 132 21.28 -2.35 10.87
CA VAL A 132 21.29 -2.77 9.47
C VAL A 132 22.59 -3.52 9.21
N LEU A 133 22.53 -4.80 8.87
CA LEU A 133 23.71 -5.61 8.55
C LEU A 133 23.92 -5.68 7.05
N LEU A 134 25.18 -5.86 6.62
CA LEU A 134 25.52 -6.19 5.24
C LEU A 134 26.04 -7.63 5.16
N ASP A 135 25.53 -8.42 4.23
CA ASP A 135 26.12 -9.72 3.90
C ASP A 135 27.41 -9.58 3.07
N ASN A 136 28.05 -10.70 2.71
CA ASN A 136 29.30 -10.72 1.94
C ASN A 136 29.19 -10.10 0.53
N ASP A 137 27.98 -10.08 -0.05
CA ASP A 137 27.70 -9.44 -1.34
C ASP A 137 27.26 -7.98 -1.18
N GLY A 138 27.32 -7.48 0.07
CA GLY A 138 26.92 -6.14 0.44
C GLY A 138 25.42 -5.91 0.29
N ASN A 139 24.58 -6.94 0.46
CA ASN A 139 23.13 -6.75 0.55
C ASN A 139 22.70 -6.45 1.98
N VAL A 140 21.71 -5.58 2.10
CA VAL A 140 21.13 -5.14 3.36
C VAL A 140 20.30 -6.23 4.01
N LYS A 141 20.42 -6.35 5.34
CA LYS A 141 19.65 -7.25 6.19
C LYS A 141 19.23 -6.48 7.46
N LEU A 142 17.96 -6.12 7.56
CA LEU A 142 17.41 -5.49 8.78
C LEU A 142 17.48 -6.47 9.95
N SER A 143 17.96 -6.01 11.11
CA SER A 143 18.26 -6.84 12.28
C SER A 143 17.84 -6.15 13.57
N ASP A 144 17.86 -6.87 14.69
CA ASP A 144 17.58 -6.33 16.03
C ASP A 144 16.14 -5.81 16.20
N PHE A 145 15.18 -6.71 15.99
CA PHE A 145 13.75 -6.50 16.27
C PHE A 145 13.42 -6.63 17.77
N GLY A 146 14.42 -6.50 18.66
CA GLY A 146 14.24 -6.65 20.12
C GLY A 146 13.46 -5.52 20.79
N LEU A 147 13.08 -4.48 20.05
CA LEU A 147 12.12 -3.45 20.44
C LEU A 147 10.90 -3.40 19.51
N ALA A 148 10.81 -4.33 18.56
CA ALA A 148 9.76 -4.34 17.57
C ALA A 148 8.39 -4.56 18.23
N TRP A 149 7.37 -3.99 17.61
CA TRP A 149 6.01 -4.15 18.08
C TRP A 149 5.13 -4.67 16.97
N VAL A 150 4.50 -5.80 17.28
CA VAL A 150 3.43 -6.37 16.47
C VAL A 150 2.17 -5.59 16.81
N MET A 151 1.64 -4.85 15.85
CA MET A 151 0.41 -4.10 16.02
C MET A 151 -0.76 -5.12 16.10
N PRO A 152 -1.55 -5.14 17.19
CA PRO A 152 -2.76 -5.95 17.24
C PRO A 152 -3.72 -5.38 16.19
N ASP A 153 -4.10 -6.23 15.23
CA ASP A 153 -4.73 -5.94 13.94
C ASP A 153 -5.49 -4.61 13.81
N GLN A 154 -5.12 -3.84 12.78
CA GLN A 154 -6.08 -3.05 12.02
C GLN A 154 -7.02 -4.03 11.29
N ARG A 155 -8.06 -4.47 12.01
CA ARG A 155 -9.24 -5.27 11.57
C ARG A 155 -9.08 -6.03 10.23
N SER A 156 -8.81 -7.32 10.30
CA SER A 156 -9.51 -8.28 9.42
C SER A 156 -9.57 -9.65 10.09
N HIS A 157 -10.72 -10.29 9.94
CA HIS A 157 -11.11 -11.57 10.52
C HIS A 157 -10.26 -12.70 9.96
N LEU A 158 -9.62 -13.53 10.79
CA LEU A 158 -9.32 -14.93 10.47
C LEU A 158 -9.16 -15.78 11.75
N SER A 159 -10.18 -16.62 11.95
CA SER A 159 -10.27 -17.91 12.65
C SER A 159 -9.46 -18.18 13.94
N PHE A 160 -10.23 -18.32 15.02
CA PHE A 160 -9.99 -19.33 16.07
C PHE A 160 -9.74 -20.72 15.44
N ILE A 161 -8.95 -21.54 16.15
CA ILE A 161 -8.65 -22.97 15.94
C ILE A 161 -7.36 -23.23 15.14
N GLU A 162 -6.24 -23.35 15.87
CA GLU A 162 -5.33 -24.51 15.88
C GLU A 162 -4.08 -24.15 16.70
N PHE A 163 -4.08 -24.52 17.99
CA PHE A 163 -2.96 -25.13 18.70
C PHE A 163 -3.46 -25.42 20.13
N GLY A 164 -3.56 -26.70 20.44
CA GLY A 164 -4.02 -27.21 21.73
C GLY A 164 -3.11 -26.81 22.89
N GLU A 165 -3.70 -26.87 24.08
CA GLU A 165 -3.13 -26.55 25.39
C GLU A 165 -2.87 -25.06 25.66
N LYS A 166 -3.83 -24.45 26.39
CA LYS A 166 -3.75 -23.29 27.30
C LYS A 166 -2.44 -22.46 27.24
N THR A 167 -2.10 -21.94 26.07
CA THR A 167 -1.21 -20.79 25.98
C THR A 167 -2.13 -19.60 25.98
N GLN A 168 -2.43 -19.12 27.18
CA GLN A 168 -3.06 -17.83 27.39
C GLN A 168 -2.13 -16.81 26.72
N ILE A 169 -2.43 -16.45 25.47
CA ILE A 169 -1.79 -15.36 24.76
C ILE A 169 -2.15 -14.13 25.60
N MET A 170 -1.28 -13.81 26.55
CA MET A 170 -1.36 -12.58 27.31
C MET A 170 -1.17 -11.47 26.30
N TYR A 171 -2.29 -10.89 25.87
CA TYR A 171 -2.33 -9.53 25.42
C TYR A 171 -1.52 -8.71 26.44
N LEU A 172 -0.34 -8.25 26.06
CA LEU A 172 0.47 -7.31 26.84
C LEU A 172 -0.16 -5.90 26.80
N SER A 173 -1.48 -5.80 26.91
CA SER A 173 -2.22 -4.57 27.23
C SER A 173 -2.24 -4.29 28.73
N GLU A 174 -1.74 -5.19 29.58
CA GLU A 174 -1.63 -4.98 31.03
C GLU A 174 -0.17 -5.03 31.49
N ARG A 175 0.68 -4.16 30.95
CA ARG A 175 1.90 -3.81 31.68
C ARG A 175 1.53 -2.94 32.88
N PRO A 176 2.14 -3.15 34.06
CA PRO A 176 1.91 -2.30 35.22
C PRO A 176 2.13 -0.84 34.87
N ILE A 177 1.24 0.03 35.36
CA ILE A 177 1.38 1.48 35.35
C ILE A 177 2.75 1.81 35.97
N GLY A 178 3.72 2.22 35.14
CA GLY A 178 5.08 2.59 35.58
C GLY A 178 6.24 1.90 34.85
N SER A 179 6.01 0.90 33.98
CA SER A 179 7.11 0.29 33.22
C SER A 179 7.57 1.19 32.06
N VAL A 180 8.73 1.81 32.21
CA VAL A 180 9.41 2.59 31.16
C VAL A 180 9.91 1.61 30.10
N VAL A 181 9.28 1.59 28.92
CA VAL A 181 9.89 0.95 27.75
C VAL A 181 11.17 1.72 27.43
N PRO A 182 12.35 1.07 27.31
CA PRO A 182 13.52 1.76 26.81
C PRO A 182 13.21 2.26 25.40
N ALA A 183 13.00 3.57 25.26
CA ALA A 183 12.93 4.19 23.95
C ALA A 183 14.24 3.87 23.22
N GLY A 184 14.16 3.56 21.93
CA GLY A 184 15.31 3.27 21.07
C GLY A 184 16.39 4.35 21.15
N THR A 185 17.45 4.17 20.38
CA THR A 185 18.63 5.04 20.41
C THR A 185 18.20 6.51 20.21
N PRO A 186 18.34 7.41 21.22
CA PRO A 186 17.69 8.74 21.18
C PRO A 186 18.02 9.58 19.95
N VAL A 187 19.22 9.38 19.40
CA VAL A 187 19.71 10.03 18.18
C VAL A 187 18.85 9.73 16.94
N TYR A 188 18.25 8.54 16.87
CA TYR A 188 17.41 8.11 15.76
C TYR A 188 15.91 8.14 16.06
N ALA A 189 15.54 8.60 17.26
CA ALA A 189 14.17 8.59 17.74
C ALA A 189 13.34 9.70 17.07
N SER A 190 12.13 9.35 16.62
CA SER A 190 11.15 10.31 16.13
C SER A 190 10.65 11.24 17.26
N PRO A 191 10.08 12.42 16.94
CA PRO A 191 9.55 13.35 17.94
C PRO A 191 8.64 12.66 18.98
N GLU A 192 7.69 11.85 18.52
CA GLU A 192 6.76 11.13 19.40
C GLU A 192 7.43 10.10 20.30
N ALA A 193 8.57 9.53 19.89
CA ALA A 193 9.37 8.59 20.66
C ALA A 193 10.14 9.25 21.83
N LEU A 194 10.33 10.57 21.79
CA LEU A 194 11.04 11.34 22.81
C LEU A 194 10.13 11.80 23.97
N THR A 195 8.83 11.55 23.88
CA THR A 195 7.84 11.88 24.91
C THR A 195 7.90 10.90 26.10
N GLU A 196 7.30 11.30 27.22
CA GLU A 196 7.23 10.43 28.42
C GLU A 196 6.35 9.20 28.21
N ARG A 197 5.35 9.30 27.33
CA ARG A 197 4.42 8.22 26.98
C ARG A 197 4.32 8.11 25.45
N PRO A 198 5.32 7.48 24.81
CA PRO A 198 5.41 7.45 23.36
C PRO A 198 4.25 6.66 22.74
N LYS A 199 3.57 7.28 21.78
CA LYS A 199 2.56 6.64 20.92
C LYS A 199 3.19 6.44 19.54
N LEU A 200 3.80 5.28 19.33
CA LEU A 200 4.52 4.98 18.09
C LEU A 200 3.59 4.34 17.05
N GLU A 201 3.76 4.75 15.80
CA GLU A 201 3.08 4.22 14.61
C GLU A 201 4.12 3.54 13.70
N LEU A 202 3.70 2.80 12.66
CA LEU A 202 4.65 2.25 11.66
C LEU A 202 5.47 3.37 11.01
N LYS A 203 4.84 4.54 10.81
CA LYS A 203 5.46 5.76 10.30
C LYS A 203 6.49 6.37 11.27
N SER A 204 6.60 5.91 12.52
CA SER A 204 7.70 6.27 13.41
C SER A 204 9.05 5.78 12.89
N ASP A 205 9.09 4.60 12.26
CA ASP A 205 10.30 4.04 11.65
C ASP A 205 10.82 4.90 10.49
N ILE A 206 9.92 5.57 9.76
CA ILE A 206 10.24 6.39 8.59
C ILE A 206 11.12 7.59 8.96
N TRP A 207 10.95 8.13 10.17
CA TRP A 207 11.86 9.16 10.69
C TRP A 207 13.29 8.63 10.79
N SER A 208 13.45 7.44 11.37
CA SER A 208 14.76 6.79 11.53
C SER A 208 15.38 6.42 10.17
N VAL A 209 14.56 5.99 9.20
CA VAL A 209 15.00 5.78 7.81
C VAL A 209 15.56 7.07 7.21
N GLY A 210 14.89 8.20 7.39
CA GLY A 210 15.37 9.50 6.91
C GLY A 210 16.76 9.86 7.46
N LEU A 211 17.04 9.53 8.73
CA LEU A 211 18.36 9.73 9.34
C LEU A 211 19.41 8.76 8.76
N ILE A 212 19.06 7.48 8.60
CA ILE A 212 19.95 6.50 7.95
C ILE A 212 20.29 6.95 6.52
N PHE A 213 19.30 7.45 5.76
CA PHE A 213 19.52 7.96 4.41
C PHE A 213 20.41 9.19 4.42
N ALA A 214 20.16 10.16 5.31
CA ALA A 214 21.03 11.31 5.46
C ALA A 214 22.50 10.89 5.66
N GLU A 215 22.76 9.88 6.49
CA GLU A 215 24.11 9.33 6.67
C GLU A 215 24.64 8.62 5.43
N ILE A 216 23.87 7.76 4.77
CA ILE A 216 24.28 7.10 3.51
C ILE A 216 24.75 8.14 2.48
N PHE A 217 24.03 9.26 2.38
CA PHE A 217 24.32 10.37 1.46
C PHE A 217 25.30 11.43 2.04
N GLY A 218 26.03 11.09 3.11
CA GLY A 218 27.21 11.84 3.55
C GLY A 218 26.99 12.82 4.72
N ALA A 219 25.81 12.86 5.33
CA ALA A 219 25.64 13.59 6.58
C ALA A 219 26.37 12.88 7.73
N SER A 220 26.88 13.67 8.68
CA SER A 220 27.32 13.13 9.97
C SER A 220 26.11 12.66 10.79
N PRO A 221 26.29 11.69 11.72
CA PRO A 221 25.22 11.28 12.61
C PRO A 221 24.59 12.49 13.29
N PRO A 222 23.26 12.67 13.17
CA PRO A 222 22.58 13.85 13.67
C PRO A 222 22.78 13.93 15.18
N PHE A 223 23.07 15.13 15.71
CA PHE A 223 23.13 15.35 17.17
C PHE A 223 24.12 14.46 17.94
N ALA A 224 25.18 13.98 17.29
CA ALA A 224 26.23 13.19 17.94
C ALA A 224 26.78 13.90 19.19
N GLY A 225 26.84 13.18 20.31
CA GLY A 225 27.31 13.71 21.60
C GLY A 225 26.27 14.48 22.42
N LEU A 226 25.04 14.69 21.93
CA LEU A 226 23.96 15.30 22.71
C LEU A 226 23.27 14.27 23.62
N SER A 227 22.85 14.71 24.81
CA SER A 227 22.01 13.92 25.71
C SER A 227 20.58 13.78 25.20
N LYS A 228 19.85 12.77 25.69
CA LYS A 228 18.41 12.57 25.35
C LYS A 228 17.57 13.83 25.61
N GLY A 229 17.85 14.56 26.68
CA GLY A 229 17.14 15.80 27.01
C GLY A 229 17.40 16.91 25.99
N GLN A 230 18.65 17.08 25.56
CA GLN A 230 19.02 18.06 24.53
C GLN A 230 18.41 17.70 23.16
N ILE A 231 18.40 16.40 22.81
CA ILE A 231 17.78 15.93 21.56
C ILE A 231 16.27 16.19 21.59
N LYS A 232 15.59 15.88 22.72
CA LYS A 232 14.17 16.20 22.92
C LYS A 232 13.90 17.70 22.76
N GLN A 233 14.73 18.55 23.35
CA GLN A 233 14.59 20.00 23.23
C GLN A 233 14.64 20.46 21.77
N LYS A 234 15.58 19.93 20.98
CA LYS A 234 15.71 20.30 19.57
C LYS A 234 14.56 19.77 18.71
N ILE A 235 14.32 18.46 18.77
CA ILE A 235 13.39 17.79 17.85
C ILE A 235 11.93 18.00 18.27
N TYR A 236 11.63 17.85 19.56
CA TYR A 236 10.26 17.89 20.06
C TYR A 236 9.81 19.31 20.45
N ASP A 237 10.60 20.01 21.26
CA ASP A 237 10.20 21.32 21.79
C ASP A 237 10.38 22.43 20.74
N ASN A 238 11.52 22.46 20.05
CA ASN A 238 11.82 23.47 19.03
C ASN A 238 11.36 23.09 17.61
N LYS A 239 10.92 21.84 17.40
CA LYS A 239 10.53 21.31 16.08
C LYS A 239 11.63 21.46 15.01
N GLU A 240 12.89 21.39 15.42
CA GLU A 240 14.03 21.44 14.50
C GLU A 240 14.06 20.17 13.64
N THR A 241 14.25 20.35 12.33
CA THR A 241 14.49 19.24 11.40
C THR A 241 15.96 18.82 11.44
N PRO A 242 16.27 17.51 11.43
CA PRO A 242 17.64 17.03 11.29
C PRO A 242 18.35 17.57 10.03
N PRO A 243 19.69 17.62 10.03
CA PRO A 243 20.45 18.15 8.90
C PRO A 243 20.29 17.28 7.65
N ILE A 244 20.07 17.94 6.50
CA ILE A 244 19.96 17.29 5.19
C ILE A 244 21.31 17.42 4.45
N PRO A 245 21.84 16.33 3.88
CA PRO A 245 23.11 16.36 3.17
C PRO A 245 23.06 17.30 1.96
N GLN A 246 23.93 18.30 1.93
CA GLN A 246 23.94 19.31 0.86
C GLN A 246 24.46 18.78 -0.47
N SER A 247 25.29 17.74 -0.45
CA SER A 247 25.80 17.05 -1.63
C SER A 247 24.78 16.14 -2.30
N ALA A 248 23.69 15.78 -1.63
CA ALA A 248 22.71 14.83 -2.17
C ALA A 248 21.93 15.42 -3.37
N PRO A 249 21.50 14.60 -4.35
CA PRO A 249 20.61 15.04 -5.41
C PRO A 249 19.29 15.63 -4.88
N VAL A 250 18.67 16.54 -5.64
CA VAL A 250 17.47 17.30 -5.20
C VAL A 250 16.32 16.36 -4.79
N ASN A 251 16.06 15.33 -5.58
CA ASN A 251 15.04 14.30 -5.28
C ASN A 251 15.35 13.57 -3.97
N VAL A 252 16.62 13.25 -3.70
CA VAL A 252 17.04 12.60 -2.45
C VAL A 252 16.86 13.53 -1.26
N LYS A 253 17.22 14.82 -1.39
CA LYS A 253 16.99 15.82 -0.35
C LYS A 253 15.50 15.94 0.00
N GLN A 254 14.63 15.99 -1.01
CA GLN A 254 13.19 16.05 -0.83
C GLN A 254 12.64 14.80 -0.13
N ALA A 255 13.11 13.60 -0.53
CA ALA A 255 12.74 12.35 0.12
C ALA A 255 13.13 12.35 1.61
N ILE A 256 14.39 12.67 1.94
CA ILE A 256 14.88 12.77 3.32
C ILE A 256 14.08 13.83 4.11
N GLN A 257 13.83 15.00 3.52
CA GLN A 257 13.04 16.06 4.17
C GLN A 257 11.63 15.60 4.52
N SER A 258 10.98 14.83 3.62
CA SER A 258 9.62 14.32 3.84
C SER A 258 9.54 13.30 4.99
N CYS A 259 10.60 12.53 5.22
CA CYS A 259 10.71 11.62 6.37
C CYS A 259 10.67 12.37 7.72
N PHE A 260 11.08 13.65 7.74
CA PHE A 260 11.17 14.48 8.95
C PHE A 260 9.91 15.31 9.24
N ALA A 261 8.76 14.94 8.69
CA ALA A 261 7.49 15.55 9.11
C ALA A 261 7.25 15.31 10.62
N PHE A 262 6.93 16.37 11.37
CA PHE A 262 6.72 16.29 12.82
C PHE A 262 5.57 15.33 13.17
N ASN A 263 4.46 15.41 12.44
CA ASN A 263 3.35 14.46 12.55
C ASN A 263 3.68 13.18 11.78
N ALA A 264 3.62 12.02 12.44
CA ALA A 264 3.90 10.72 11.83
C ALA A 264 3.02 10.42 10.61
N LYS A 265 1.75 10.84 10.62
CA LYS A 265 0.82 10.62 9.51
C LYS A 265 1.20 11.36 8.23
N SER A 266 1.97 12.43 8.35
CA SER A 266 2.44 13.23 7.22
C SER A 266 3.73 12.69 6.59
N ARG A 267 4.33 11.63 7.16
CA ARG A 267 5.54 11.01 6.61
C ARG A 267 5.16 10.03 5.47
N PRO A 268 6.04 9.83 4.46
CA PRO A 268 5.81 8.84 3.41
C PRO A 268 5.76 7.42 3.97
N SER A 269 5.25 6.44 3.21
CA SER A 269 5.38 5.02 3.56
C SER A 269 6.76 4.53 3.16
N ALA A 270 7.21 3.41 3.74
CA ALA A 270 8.38 2.71 3.22
C ALA A 270 8.11 2.20 1.79
N GLN A 271 6.85 1.88 1.51
CA GLN A 271 6.36 1.46 0.21
C GLN A 271 6.33 2.65 -0.74
N GLU A 272 6.96 2.49 -1.89
CA GLU A 272 6.69 3.34 -3.04
C GLU A 272 5.24 3.11 -3.45
N ASN A 273 4.40 4.15 -3.38
CA ASN A 273 3.04 4.08 -3.89
C ASN A 273 3.12 3.77 -5.38
N ASP A 274 2.53 2.66 -5.83
CA ASP A 274 2.43 2.42 -7.26
C ASP A 274 1.38 3.39 -7.84
N ILE A 275 1.45 3.62 -9.14
CA ILE A 275 0.57 4.56 -9.83
C ILE A 275 -0.92 4.22 -9.65
N PHE A 276 -1.24 2.94 -9.42
CA PHE A 276 -2.61 2.49 -9.14
C PHE A 276 -3.09 2.91 -7.75
N ASP A 277 -2.23 2.87 -6.73
CA ASP A 277 -2.60 3.29 -5.38
C ASP A 277 -2.84 4.80 -5.35
N ALA A 278 -1.97 5.56 -6.01
CA ALA A 278 -2.14 7.01 -6.15
C ALA A 278 -3.41 7.37 -6.94
N ALA A 279 -3.68 6.65 -8.03
CA ALA A 279 -4.89 6.84 -8.83
C ALA A 279 -6.17 6.49 -8.05
N LYS A 280 -6.15 5.40 -7.28
CA LYS A 280 -7.25 4.95 -6.44
C LYS A 280 -7.51 5.88 -5.25
N ALA A 281 -6.46 6.47 -4.68
CA ALA A 281 -6.57 7.38 -3.55
C ALA A 281 -6.92 8.83 -3.94
N GLY A 282 -6.89 9.15 -5.24
CA GLY A 282 -7.12 10.51 -5.72
C GLY A 282 -5.93 11.46 -5.49
N ASP A 283 -4.73 10.90 -5.27
CA ASP A 283 -3.55 11.69 -4.94
C ASP A 283 -2.87 12.25 -6.19
N THR A 284 -3.26 13.47 -6.56
CA THR A 284 -2.67 14.18 -7.70
C THR A 284 -1.17 14.43 -7.55
N GLN A 285 -0.65 14.61 -6.33
CA GLN A 285 0.75 14.94 -6.12
C GLN A 285 1.62 13.71 -6.31
N ASP A 286 1.19 12.56 -5.81
CA ASP A 286 1.87 11.29 -6.03
C ASP A 286 1.84 10.90 -7.50
N VAL A 287 0.70 11.04 -8.19
CA VAL A 287 0.61 10.80 -9.63
C VAL A 287 1.60 11.68 -10.40
N ARG A 288 1.68 12.98 -10.10
CA ARG A 288 2.66 13.88 -10.75
C ARG A 288 4.10 13.47 -10.47
N SER A 289 4.39 13.08 -9.22
CA SER A 289 5.73 12.69 -8.80
C SER A 289 6.17 11.39 -9.47
N LEU A 290 5.26 10.41 -9.59
CA LEU A 290 5.50 9.14 -10.26
C LEU A 290 5.70 9.31 -11.77
N ILE A 291 4.89 10.13 -12.45
CA ILE A 291 5.10 10.46 -13.88
C ILE A 291 6.45 11.16 -14.09
N ALA A 292 6.84 12.07 -13.19
CA ALA A 292 8.10 12.78 -13.29
C ALA A 292 9.32 11.85 -13.07
N ARG A 293 9.18 10.86 -12.18
CA ARG A 293 10.24 9.91 -11.83
C ARG A 293 10.38 8.79 -12.85
N ASP A 294 9.26 8.16 -13.22
CA ASP A 294 9.24 6.90 -13.98
C ASP A 294 8.88 7.11 -15.46
N GLY A 295 8.59 8.36 -15.86
CA GLY A 295 8.16 8.70 -17.20
C GLY A 295 6.68 8.40 -17.45
N LYS A 296 6.20 8.78 -18.64
CA LYS A 296 4.77 8.66 -19.01
C LYS A 296 4.32 7.22 -19.28
N ASP A 297 5.25 6.31 -19.55
CA ASP A 297 4.97 4.89 -19.82
C ASP A 297 4.32 4.19 -18.62
N ILE A 298 4.50 4.74 -17.41
CA ILE A 298 3.80 4.27 -16.21
C ILE A 298 2.27 4.34 -16.35
N LEU A 299 1.76 5.24 -17.19
CA LEU A 299 0.33 5.41 -17.47
C LEU A 299 -0.25 4.31 -18.38
N ASP A 300 0.61 3.47 -18.96
CA ASP A 300 0.20 2.29 -19.73
C ASP A 300 0.26 1.00 -18.91
N LYS A 301 0.78 1.05 -17.67
CA LYS A 301 0.78 -0.11 -16.78
C LYS A 301 -0.65 -0.66 -16.66
N ARG A 302 -0.73 -1.99 -16.58
CA ARG A 302 -1.99 -2.73 -16.46
C ARG A 302 -1.96 -3.52 -15.15
N ASN A 303 -2.98 -3.34 -14.30
CA ASN A 303 -3.15 -4.18 -13.12
C ASN A 303 -3.73 -5.56 -13.49
N THR A 304 -4.09 -6.38 -12.49
CA THR A 304 -4.63 -7.74 -12.69
C THR A 304 -5.94 -7.77 -13.48
N PHE A 305 -6.71 -6.68 -13.49
CA PHE A 305 -7.97 -6.52 -14.23
C PHE A 305 -7.79 -5.79 -15.58
N LYS A 306 -6.53 -5.73 -16.06
CA LYS A 306 -6.15 -4.96 -17.25
C LYS A 306 -6.54 -3.47 -17.18
N MET A 307 -6.71 -2.93 -15.98
CA MET A 307 -6.99 -1.51 -15.79
C MET A 307 -5.70 -0.71 -15.85
N THR A 308 -5.76 0.48 -16.45
CA THR A 308 -4.71 1.49 -16.36
C THR A 308 -4.99 2.44 -15.19
N PRO A 309 -4.01 3.26 -14.77
CA PRO A 309 -4.25 4.26 -13.73
C PRO A 309 -5.35 5.25 -14.11
N PHE A 310 -5.47 5.61 -15.39
CA PHE A 310 -6.57 6.47 -15.88
C PHE A 310 -7.94 5.81 -15.68
N LEU A 311 -8.04 4.52 -16.01
CA LEU A 311 -9.27 3.75 -15.84
C LEU A 311 -9.63 3.59 -14.36
N VAL A 312 -8.65 3.32 -13.48
CA VAL A 312 -8.88 3.28 -12.02
C VAL A 312 -9.37 4.63 -11.50
N ALA A 313 -8.74 5.74 -11.91
CA ALA A 313 -9.17 7.06 -11.49
C ALA A 313 -10.59 7.41 -11.97
N ALA A 314 -10.98 6.97 -13.17
CA ALA A 314 -12.33 7.12 -13.68
C ALA A 314 -13.34 6.27 -12.91
N GLN A 315 -12.97 5.03 -12.59
CA GLN A 315 -13.78 4.11 -11.79
C GLN A 315 -14.02 4.63 -10.37
N GLU A 316 -13.05 5.32 -9.76
CA GLU A 316 -13.16 5.89 -8.40
C GLU A 316 -13.66 7.36 -8.43
N GLY A 317 -13.99 7.89 -9.62
CA GLY A 317 -14.55 9.24 -9.78
C GLY A 317 -13.57 10.38 -9.49
N HIS A 318 -12.27 10.11 -9.49
CA HIS A 318 -11.22 11.06 -9.13
C HIS A 318 -10.83 11.96 -10.31
N VAL A 319 -11.72 12.89 -10.65
CA VAL A 319 -11.58 13.83 -11.78
C VAL A 319 -10.27 14.62 -11.78
N SER A 320 -9.79 15.01 -10.60
CA SER A 320 -8.52 15.74 -10.46
C SER A 320 -7.33 14.91 -10.94
N VAL A 321 -7.27 13.62 -10.59
CA VAL A 321 -6.25 12.69 -11.08
C VAL A 321 -6.42 12.43 -12.58
N MET A 322 -7.65 12.23 -13.05
CA MET A 322 -7.93 12.05 -14.48
C MET A 322 -7.37 13.23 -15.30
N LYS A 323 -7.55 14.47 -14.80
CA LYS A 323 -6.99 15.69 -15.43
C LYS A 323 -5.47 15.63 -15.53
N VAL A 324 -4.79 15.33 -14.42
CA VAL A 324 -3.31 15.20 -14.41
C VAL A 324 -2.82 14.18 -15.42
N ILE A 325 -3.47 13.01 -15.46
CA ILE A 325 -3.08 11.91 -16.35
C ILE A 325 -3.34 12.29 -17.81
N HIS A 326 -4.53 12.84 -18.13
CA HIS A 326 -4.89 13.26 -19.48
C HIS A 326 -4.00 14.40 -20.02
N GLU A 327 -3.70 15.42 -19.19
CA GLU A 327 -2.75 16.49 -19.51
C GLU A 327 -1.35 15.93 -19.84
N SER A 328 -0.95 14.87 -19.13
CA SER A 328 0.35 14.23 -19.34
C SER A 328 0.36 13.37 -20.60
N LYS A 329 -0.72 12.65 -20.87
CA LYS A 329 -0.85 11.67 -21.95
C LYS A 329 -2.29 11.63 -22.48
N PRO A 330 -2.65 12.39 -23.53
CA PRO A 330 -4.05 12.51 -23.98
C PRO A 330 -4.68 11.22 -24.54
N ASP A 331 -3.87 10.33 -25.13
CA ASP A 331 -4.31 9.05 -25.72
C ASP A 331 -4.82 8.03 -24.69
N VAL A 332 -4.72 8.32 -23.38
CA VAL A 332 -5.33 7.52 -22.31
C VAL A 332 -6.84 7.34 -22.47
N LEU A 333 -7.52 8.25 -23.18
CA LEU A 333 -8.96 8.14 -23.48
C LEU A 333 -9.30 6.92 -24.36
N GLN A 334 -8.33 6.39 -25.10
CA GLN A 334 -8.50 5.20 -25.95
C GLN A 334 -8.26 3.89 -25.18
N GLN A 335 -7.80 3.97 -23.94
CA GLN A 335 -7.48 2.78 -23.14
C GLN A 335 -8.77 2.08 -22.70
N THR A 336 -8.71 0.76 -22.67
CA THR A 336 -9.79 -0.10 -22.19
C THR A 336 -9.28 -1.11 -21.16
N ALA A 337 -10.17 -1.49 -20.25
CA ALA A 337 -10.03 -2.60 -19.33
C ALA A 337 -10.40 -3.93 -20.01
N ASP A 338 -10.59 -4.97 -19.20
CA ASP A 338 -11.23 -6.21 -19.64
C ASP A 338 -12.60 -5.95 -20.29
N ASP A 339 -12.98 -6.86 -21.20
CA ASP A 339 -14.19 -6.76 -22.01
C ASP A 339 -14.34 -5.44 -22.80
N LYS A 340 -13.23 -4.76 -23.12
CA LYS A 340 -13.21 -3.49 -23.86
C LYS A 340 -13.93 -2.33 -23.17
N LYS A 341 -14.15 -2.38 -21.85
CA LYS A 341 -14.74 -1.25 -21.09
C LYS A 341 -13.78 -0.07 -21.06
N ASN A 342 -14.22 1.09 -21.54
CA ASN A 342 -13.46 2.34 -21.44
C ASN A 342 -13.76 3.10 -20.13
N ALA A 343 -13.12 4.25 -19.94
CA ALA A 343 -13.31 5.09 -18.75
C ALA A 343 -14.77 5.51 -18.51
N LEU A 344 -15.55 5.77 -19.57
CA LEU A 344 -16.94 6.20 -19.44
C LEU A 344 -17.85 5.06 -18.96
N HIS A 345 -17.60 3.82 -19.41
CA HIS A 345 -18.30 2.65 -18.88
C HIS A 345 -18.10 2.50 -17.38
N LEU A 346 -16.85 2.63 -16.91
CA LEU A 346 -16.50 2.46 -15.50
C LEU A 346 -17.08 3.57 -14.64
N ALA A 347 -16.93 4.83 -15.05
CA ALA A 347 -17.52 5.97 -14.35
C ALA A 347 -19.05 5.90 -14.31
N ALA A 348 -19.68 5.38 -15.37
CA ALA A 348 -21.13 5.21 -15.42
C ALA A 348 -21.62 4.05 -14.54
N TYR A 349 -20.86 2.95 -14.49
CA TYR A 349 -21.14 1.80 -13.64
C TYR A 349 -21.10 2.15 -12.14
N ASP A 350 -20.12 2.96 -11.71
CA ASP A 350 -19.97 3.37 -10.29
C ASP A 350 -20.63 4.72 -9.96
N GLY A 351 -21.38 5.31 -10.91
CA GLY A 351 -22.26 6.45 -10.62
C GLY A 351 -21.56 7.81 -10.52
N HIS A 352 -20.38 7.97 -11.11
CA HIS A 352 -19.56 9.18 -10.96
C HIS A 352 -19.90 10.28 -11.98
N VAL A 353 -20.96 11.05 -11.70
CA VAL A 353 -21.47 12.15 -12.54
C VAL A 353 -20.39 13.16 -12.98
N ALA A 354 -19.50 13.56 -12.08
CA ALA A 354 -18.43 14.51 -12.41
C ALA A 354 -17.40 13.93 -13.39
N ALA A 355 -17.07 12.65 -13.26
CA ALA A 355 -16.17 11.95 -14.17
C ALA A 355 -16.83 11.74 -15.54
N VAL A 356 -18.11 11.37 -15.57
CA VAL A 356 -18.92 11.26 -16.81
C VAL A 356 -18.94 12.58 -17.58
N ASN A 357 -19.22 13.70 -16.90
CA ASN A 357 -19.20 15.02 -17.53
C ASN A 357 -17.84 15.34 -18.12
N GLN A 358 -16.76 15.15 -17.33
CA GLN A 358 -15.41 15.46 -17.78
C GLN A 358 -14.96 14.60 -18.97
N LEU A 359 -15.29 13.31 -18.97
CA LEU A 359 -14.96 12.40 -20.06
C LEU A 359 -15.66 12.81 -21.36
N LEU A 360 -16.93 13.18 -21.29
CA LEU A 360 -17.71 13.64 -22.45
C LEU A 360 -17.31 15.06 -22.91
N GLU A 361 -16.73 15.88 -22.04
CA GLU A 361 -16.08 17.13 -22.46
C GLU A 361 -14.80 16.88 -23.26
N TRP A 362 -14.01 15.88 -22.87
CA TRP A 362 -12.78 15.53 -23.59
C TRP A 362 -13.03 14.75 -24.88
N ASN A 363 -13.98 13.82 -24.86
CA ASN A 363 -14.36 13.05 -26.03
C ASN A 363 -15.86 12.68 -26.00
N PRO A 364 -16.72 13.44 -26.70
CA PRO A 364 -18.16 13.15 -26.79
C PRO A 364 -18.48 11.79 -27.40
N GLU A 365 -17.64 11.24 -28.28
CA GLU A 365 -17.88 9.96 -28.97
C GLU A 365 -17.86 8.76 -28.01
N LEU A 366 -17.35 8.92 -26.78
CA LEU A 366 -17.37 7.87 -25.76
C LEU A 366 -18.80 7.44 -25.40
N ILE A 367 -19.81 8.29 -25.63
CA ILE A 367 -21.20 8.02 -25.29
C ILE A 367 -21.77 6.78 -25.98
N ASP A 368 -21.32 6.50 -27.21
CA ASP A 368 -21.76 5.37 -28.04
C ASP A 368 -20.75 4.22 -28.05
N ALA A 369 -19.69 4.32 -27.26
CA ALA A 369 -18.71 3.26 -27.18
C ALA A 369 -19.36 1.97 -26.65
N ALA A 370 -19.14 0.87 -27.35
CA ALA A 370 -19.63 -0.44 -26.95
C ALA A 370 -18.52 -1.30 -26.35
N ASP A 371 -18.82 -1.96 -25.24
CA ASP A 371 -17.98 -3.01 -24.68
C ASP A 371 -18.02 -4.29 -25.56
N LYS A 372 -17.34 -5.35 -25.12
CA LYS A 372 -17.28 -6.63 -25.85
C LYS A 372 -18.66 -7.28 -26.09
N PHE A 373 -19.68 -6.92 -25.32
CA PHE A 373 -21.03 -7.47 -25.39
C PHE A 373 -22.00 -6.49 -26.05
N GLY A 374 -21.51 -5.41 -26.66
CA GLY A 374 -22.36 -4.38 -27.26
C GLY A 374 -22.96 -3.41 -26.24
N LYS A 375 -22.55 -3.43 -24.97
CA LYS A 375 -23.15 -2.57 -23.96
C LYS A 375 -22.51 -1.20 -23.95
N THR A 376 -23.34 -0.16 -23.92
CA THR A 376 -22.90 1.24 -23.81
C THR A 376 -22.85 1.70 -22.35
N PRO A 377 -22.17 2.82 -22.03
CA PRO A 377 -22.18 3.39 -20.68
C PRO A 377 -23.58 3.66 -20.14
N PHE A 378 -24.54 3.99 -21.01
CA PHE A 378 -25.93 4.19 -20.64
C PHE A 378 -26.59 2.91 -20.10
N PHE A 379 -26.25 1.73 -20.64
CA PHE A 379 -26.75 0.45 -20.12
C PHE A 379 -26.20 0.13 -18.73
N PHE A 380 -24.93 0.44 -18.48
CA PHE A 380 -24.34 0.24 -17.15
C PHE A 380 -24.99 1.16 -16.10
N ALA A 381 -25.16 2.45 -16.42
CA ALA A 381 -25.85 3.38 -15.53
C ALA A 381 -27.31 2.95 -15.26
N ALA A 382 -28.04 2.52 -16.30
CA ALA A 382 -29.40 2.02 -16.19
C ALA A 382 -29.49 0.73 -15.35
N GLY A 383 -28.58 -0.23 -15.59
CA GLY A 383 -28.58 -1.52 -14.89
C GLY A 383 -28.17 -1.44 -13.42
N ILE A 384 -27.37 -0.46 -13.01
CA ILE A 384 -27.07 -0.21 -11.59
C ILE A 384 -28.09 0.74 -10.95
N GLY A 385 -28.76 1.56 -11.77
CA GLY A 385 -29.78 2.51 -11.34
C GLY A 385 -29.23 3.89 -10.97
N HIS A 386 -28.12 4.30 -11.59
CA HIS A 386 -27.52 5.62 -11.43
C HIS A 386 -28.25 6.68 -12.27
N VAL A 387 -29.42 7.10 -11.81
CA VAL A 387 -30.31 8.04 -12.53
C VAL A 387 -29.62 9.35 -12.88
N GLU A 388 -28.84 9.96 -11.98
CA GLU A 388 -28.13 11.22 -12.28
C GLU A 388 -27.11 11.07 -13.42
N VAL A 389 -26.45 9.91 -13.53
CA VAL A 389 -25.57 9.61 -14.67
C VAL A 389 -26.40 9.43 -15.95
N MET A 390 -27.53 8.74 -15.87
CA MET A 390 -28.45 8.57 -17.00
C MET A 390 -28.95 9.91 -17.51
N GLU A 391 -29.31 10.85 -16.63
CA GLU A 391 -29.75 12.21 -17.00
C GLU A 391 -28.67 12.96 -17.76
N VAL A 392 -27.41 12.89 -17.31
CA VAL A 392 -26.28 13.53 -18.00
C VAL A 392 -26.03 12.90 -19.36
N LEU A 393 -26.06 11.57 -19.47
CA LEU A 393 -25.90 10.87 -20.73
C LEU A 393 -27.05 11.19 -21.69
N TYR A 394 -28.30 11.15 -21.21
CA TYR A 394 -29.49 11.48 -21.98
C TYR A 394 -29.49 12.93 -22.48
N ALA A 395 -29.08 13.88 -21.64
CA ALA A 395 -28.96 15.28 -22.04
C ALA A 395 -27.94 15.51 -23.17
N LYS A 396 -26.94 14.63 -23.31
CA LYS A 396 -25.89 14.72 -24.35
C LYS A 396 -26.16 13.84 -25.58
N GLY A 397 -26.73 12.65 -25.39
CA GLY A 397 -26.97 11.66 -26.45
C GLY A 397 -28.42 11.58 -26.96
N GLY A 398 -29.37 12.17 -26.23
CA GLY A 398 -30.77 12.25 -26.64
C GLY A 398 -31.53 10.92 -26.64
N GLU A 399 -32.68 10.92 -27.33
CA GLU A 399 -33.63 9.80 -27.37
C GLU A 399 -33.06 8.51 -27.98
N GLU A 400 -32.03 8.60 -28.82
CA GLU A 400 -31.43 7.44 -29.48
C GLU A 400 -30.90 6.42 -28.46
N LEU A 401 -30.37 6.89 -27.32
CA LEU A 401 -29.87 6.05 -26.23
C LEU A 401 -30.92 5.08 -25.66
N LEU A 402 -32.20 5.44 -25.70
CA LEU A 402 -33.29 4.64 -25.14
C LEU A 402 -33.54 3.35 -25.95
N THR A 403 -33.20 3.38 -27.24
CA THR A 403 -33.50 2.29 -28.19
C THR A 403 -32.25 1.58 -28.72
N GLN A 404 -31.06 2.01 -28.28
CA GLN A 404 -29.83 1.25 -28.49
C GLN A 404 -29.97 -0.17 -27.98
N LYS A 405 -29.27 -1.10 -28.64
CA LYS A 405 -29.32 -2.53 -28.34
C LYS A 405 -27.91 -3.09 -28.17
N ASP A 406 -27.74 -3.94 -27.17
CA ASP A 406 -26.54 -4.77 -27.03
C ASP A 406 -26.59 -5.98 -27.99
N GLU A 407 -25.58 -6.86 -27.90
CA GLU A 407 -25.51 -8.07 -28.73
C GLU A 407 -26.69 -9.04 -28.49
N ASP A 408 -27.34 -8.96 -27.33
CA ASP A 408 -28.52 -9.75 -26.98
C ASP A 408 -29.84 -9.08 -27.43
N ASN A 409 -29.78 -7.99 -28.21
CA ASN A 409 -30.92 -7.14 -28.55
C ASN A 409 -31.60 -6.47 -27.33
N ARG A 410 -30.92 -6.41 -26.17
CA ARG A 410 -31.45 -5.76 -24.96
C ARG A 410 -31.20 -4.26 -24.97
N THR A 411 -32.19 -3.52 -24.50
CA THR A 411 -32.15 -2.06 -24.34
C THR A 411 -31.80 -1.66 -22.90
N ALA A 412 -31.58 -0.37 -22.66
CA ALA A 412 -31.39 0.17 -21.31
C ALA A 412 -32.52 -0.23 -20.34
N LEU A 413 -33.76 -0.35 -20.83
CA LEU A 413 -34.90 -0.76 -19.99
C LEU A 413 -34.81 -2.23 -19.55
N HIS A 414 -34.30 -3.14 -20.40
CA HIS A 414 -34.05 -4.53 -20.00
C HIS A 414 -33.02 -4.59 -18.86
N TRP A 415 -31.93 -3.82 -18.99
CA TRP A 415 -30.89 -3.75 -17.96
C TRP A 415 -31.40 -3.10 -16.67
N ALA A 416 -32.19 -2.02 -16.76
CA ALA A 416 -32.80 -1.38 -15.60
C ALA A 416 -33.75 -2.31 -14.83
N VAL A 417 -34.60 -3.09 -15.54
CA VAL A 417 -35.47 -4.09 -14.90
C VAL A 417 -34.66 -5.19 -14.23
N TRP A 418 -33.67 -5.75 -14.94
CA TRP A 418 -32.79 -6.78 -14.39
C TRP A 418 -32.02 -6.31 -13.15
N GLY A 419 -31.56 -5.06 -13.18
CA GLY A 419 -30.86 -4.40 -12.08
C GLY A 419 -31.75 -4.12 -10.89
N ALA A 420 -32.93 -3.57 -11.14
CA ALA A 420 -33.93 -3.29 -10.11
C ALA A 420 -34.32 -4.55 -9.33
N ALA A 421 -34.49 -5.70 -10.01
CA ALA A 421 -34.75 -6.98 -9.34
C ALA A 421 -33.61 -7.47 -8.43
N ARG A 422 -32.36 -7.05 -8.68
CA ARG A 422 -31.18 -7.45 -7.89
C ARG A 422 -30.79 -6.46 -6.80
N HIS A 423 -31.06 -5.18 -7.04
CA HIS A 423 -30.56 -4.06 -6.24
C HIS A 423 -31.67 -3.22 -5.61
N GLY A 424 -32.94 -3.49 -5.93
CA GLY A 424 -34.10 -2.79 -5.40
C GLY A 424 -34.27 -1.35 -5.92
N ASN A 425 -33.66 -1.00 -7.05
CA ASN A 425 -33.66 0.37 -7.58
C ASN A 425 -34.56 0.52 -8.82
N SER A 426 -35.83 0.85 -8.59
CA SER A 426 -36.86 1.05 -9.62
C SER A 426 -36.81 2.44 -10.29
N ALA A 427 -35.98 3.37 -9.80
CA ALA A 427 -35.94 4.75 -10.26
C ALA A 427 -35.49 4.86 -11.73
N ALA A 428 -34.51 4.05 -12.14
CA ALA A 428 -34.07 4.00 -13.54
C ALA A 428 -35.16 3.48 -14.48
N VAL A 429 -35.98 2.53 -14.05
CA VAL A 429 -37.14 2.04 -14.82
C VAL A 429 -38.15 3.17 -15.02
N SER A 430 -38.48 3.89 -13.95
CA SER A 430 -39.39 5.05 -14.03
C SER A 430 -38.86 6.12 -14.97
N GLN A 431 -37.58 6.48 -14.84
CA GLN A 431 -36.96 7.53 -15.64
C GLN A 431 -36.94 7.18 -17.15
N LEU A 432 -36.60 5.93 -17.49
CA LEU A 432 -36.58 5.48 -18.89
C LEU A 432 -37.98 5.50 -19.52
N LEU A 433 -39.02 5.12 -18.76
CA LEU A 433 -40.40 5.15 -19.24
C LEU A 433 -40.95 6.57 -19.34
N GLU A 434 -40.54 7.49 -18.47
CA GLU A 434 -40.85 8.91 -18.59
C GLU A 434 -40.27 9.51 -19.88
N TRP A 435 -39.04 9.12 -20.26
CA TRP A 435 -38.41 9.59 -21.49
C TRP A 435 -38.96 8.92 -22.76
N GLY A 436 -39.06 7.58 -22.78
CA GLY A 436 -39.36 6.81 -24.00
C GLY A 436 -40.77 6.24 -24.10
N GLY A 437 -41.57 6.35 -23.04
CA GLY A 437 -42.94 5.86 -22.99
C GLY A 437 -43.06 4.33 -23.09
N GLY A 438 -44.30 3.87 -23.34
CA GLY A 438 -44.65 2.46 -23.36
C GLY A 438 -44.01 1.64 -24.48
N ALA A 439 -43.56 2.26 -25.57
CA ALA A 439 -42.95 1.55 -26.69
C ALA A 439 -41.68 0.77 -26.28
N LEU A 440 -40.97 1.24 -25.23
CA LEU A 440 -39.80 0.55 -24.70
C LEU A 440 -40.14 -0.80 -24.04
N VAL A 441 -41.37 -0.94 -23.54
CA VAL A 441 -41.85 -2.12 -22.80
C VAL A 441 -42.04 -3.34 -23.72
N ASP A 442 -42.23 -3.14 -25.01
CA ASP A 442 -42.55 -4.20 -25.98
C ASP A 442 -41.34 -4.65 -26.82
N ILE A 443 -40.16 -4.05 -26.59
CA ILE A 443 -38.94 -4.41 -27.32
C ILE A 443 -38.49 -5.79 -26.86
N LYS A 444 -38.25 -6.70 -27.80
CA LYS A 444 -37.80 -8.07 -27.52
C LYS A 444 -36.29 -8.21 -27.66
N ASP A 445 -35.69 -8.94 -26.72
CA ASP A 445 -34.33 -9.45 -26.81
C ASP A 445 -34.23 -10.68 -27.73
N ASN A 446 -33.04 -11.27 -27.85
CA ASN A 446 -32.77 -12.46 -28.66
C ASN A 446 -33.54 -13.71 -28.20
N GLU A 447 -33.97 -13.78 -26.94
CA GLU A 447 -34.78 -14.86 -26.39
C GLU A 447 -36.29 -14.61 -26.60
N GLY A 448 -36.64 -13.47 -27.20
CA GLY A 448 -38.02 -13.04 -27.40
C GLY A 448 -38.66 -12.48 -26.14
N LYS A 449 -37.87 -12.22 -25.08
CA LYS A 449 -38.32 -11.65 -23.81
C LYS A 449 -38.34 -10.13 -23.91
N THR A 450 -39.40 -9.52 -23.39
CA THR A 450 -39.51 -8.07 -23.21
C THR A 450 -39.04 -7.66 -21.82
N PRO A 451 -38.75 -6.36 -21.56
CA PRO A 451 -38.51 -5.90 -20.19
C PRO A 451 -39.67 -6.25 -19.25
N TRP A 452 -40.91 -6.29 -19.76
CA TRP A 452 -42.07 -6.70 -18.98
C TRP A 452 -41.97 -8.16 -18.56
N ASP A 453 -41.58 -9.05 -19.48
CA ASP A 453 -41.42 -10.47 -19.19
C ASP A 453 -40.25 -10.74 -18.23
N MET A 454 -39.28 -9.82 -18.14
CA MET A 454 -38.16 -9.89 -17.19
C MET A 454 -38.49 -9.36 -15.79
N ALA A 455 -39.60 -8.64 -15.63
CA ALA A 455 -40.04 -8.10 -14.34
C ALA A 455 -40.76 -9.14 -13.46
N GLU A 456 -40.87 -10.40 -13.90
CA GLU A 456 -41.61 -11.46 -13.22
C GLU A 456 -41.12 -11.64 -11.77
N GLU A 457 -42.05 -11.44 -10.82
CA GLU A 457 -41.92 -11.45 -9.35
C GLU A 457 -41.54 -10.14 -8.65
N GLU A 458 -41.45 -8.99 -9.35
CA GLU A 458 -41.18 -7.68 -8.73
C GLU A 458 -42.40 -6.72 -8.80
N PRO A 459 -43.28 -6.70 -7.77
CA PRO A 459 -44.55 -5.96 -7.82
C PRO A 459 -44.41 -4.47 -8.11
N GLU A 460 -43.36 -3.84 -7.58
CA GLU A 460 -43.11 -2.41 -7.76
C GLU A 460 -42.78 -2.07 -9.23
N ILE A 461 -41.90 -2.86 -9.86
CA ILE A 461 -41.52 -2.68 -11.26
C ILE A 461 -42.74 -2.90 -12.16
N ILE A 462 -43.54 -3.92 -11.88
CA ILE A 462 -44.78 -4.21 -12.62
C ILE A 462 -45.75 -3.03 -12.49
N GLU A 463 -45.94 -2.46 -11.29
CA GLU A 463 -46.82 -1.32 -11.08
C GLU A 463 -46.36 -0.08 -11.86
N ILE A 464 -45.05 0.18 -11.90
CA ILE A 464 -44.48 1.28 -12.68
C ILE A 464 -44.74 1.06 -14.17
N MET A 465 -44.37 -0.12 -14.70
CA MET A 465 -44.50 -0.43 -16.12
C MET A 465 -45.96 -0.49 -16.57
N ALA A 466 -46.89 -0.89 -15.70
CA ALA A 466 -48.32 -1.01 -16.02
C ALA A 466 -48.95 0.33 -16.38
N LYS A 467 -48.40 1.45 -15.88
CA LYS A 467 -48.86 2.81 -16.23
C LYS A 467 -48.58 3.17 -17.70
N TYR A 468 -47.61 2.49 -18.31
CA TYR A 468 -47.13 2.78 -19.67
C TYR A 468 -47.52 1.69 -20.69
N LYS A 469 -47.93 0.50 -20.24
CA LYS A 469 -48.44 -0.59 -21.08
C LYS A 469 -49.88 -0.29 -21.52
N ARG A 470 -50.12 -0.22 -22.84
CA ARG A 470 -51.45 0.07 -23.41
C ARG A 470 -52.15 -1.16 -23.93
#